data_AF-A0A0W0VF97-F1
#
_entry.id   AF-A0A0W0VF97-F1
#
_cell.length_a   1.000
_cell.length_b   1.000
_cell.length_c   1.000
_cell.angle_alpha   90.00
_cell.angle_beta   90.00
_cell.angle_gamma   90.00
#
_symmetry.space_group_name_H-M   'P 1'
#
loop_
_entity.id
_entity.type
_entity.pdbx_description
1 polymer ?
#
loop_
_entity_poly.entity_id
_entity_poly.type
_entity_poly.pdbx_seq_one_letter_code
_entity_poly.pdbx_strand_id
1 'polypeptide(L)' 'MKATKEQTKNESNFDKSDLSGEKKIKRNPEIEKLMFLFNSLTNEMKKNPTKERLEELKSIDEKIHSCITTQPF' A
#
# COMPACT_ATOMS: atom_id res chain seq x y z
N MET A 1 28.98 -12.65 -33.48
CA MET A 1 28.10 -11.52 -33.10
C MET A 1 26.90 -11.47 -34.02
N LYS A 2 25.68 -11.67 -33.50
CA LYS A 2 24.40 -11.05 -33.93
C LYS A 2 23.25 -11.55 -33.03
N ALA A 3 22.36 -10.61 -32.71
CA ALA A 3 21.33 -10.55 -31.66
C ALA A 3 20.18 -11.59 -31.78
N THR A 4 19.70 -12.21 -30.70
CA THR A 4 18.61 -11.80 -29.77
C THR A 4 17.20 -11.77 -30.37
N LYS A 5 16.31 -12.64 -29.87
CA LYS A 5 15.00 -12.32 -29.23
C LYS A 5 14.14 -13.58 -29.16
N GLU A 6 14.27 -14.34 -28.08
CA GLU A 6 13.24 -15.28 -27.66
C GLU A 6 12.21 -14.46 -26.85
N GLN A 7 11.07 -14.17 -27.46
CA GLN A 7 9.96 -13.49 -26.79
C GLN A 7 9.15 -14.54 -26.04
N THR A 8 9.43 -14.69 -24.74
CA THR A 8 8.57 -15.48 -23.84
C THR A 8 7.27 -14.70 -23.62
N LYS A 9 6.20 -15.16 -24.28
CA LYS A 9 4.84 -14.66 -24.16
C LYS A 9 4.27 -15.16 -22.82
N ASN A 10 4.55 -14.45 -21.73
CA ASN A 10 3.86 -14.68 -20.46
C ASN A 10 2.46 -14.08 -20.54
N GLU A 11 1.51 -14.86 -21.05
CA GLU A 11 0.08 -14.61 -20.84
C GLU A 11 -0.20 -14.81 -19.35
N SER A 12 -0.17 -13.70 -18.61
CA SER A 12 -0.64 -13.66 -17.23
C SER A 12 -2.17 -13.87 -17.24
N ASN A 13 -2.60 -15.13 -17.15
CA ASN A 13 -3.95 -15.48 -16.72
C ASN A 13 -4.10 -15.05 -15.26
N PHE A 14 -4.38 -13.77 -15.05
CA PHE A 14 -4.83 -13.28 -13.76
C PHE A 14 -6.29 -13.71 -13.65
N ASP A 15 -6.48 -14.86 -13.01
CA ASP A 15 -7.75 -15.38 -12.54
C ASP A 15 -8.50 -14.24 -11.85
N LYS A 16 -9.51 -13.69 -12.52
CA LYS A 16 -10.45 -12.75 -11.92
C LYS A 16 -11.44 -13.59 -11.13
N SER A 17 -10.97 -14.16 -10.02
CA SER A 17 -11.86 -14.76 -9.04
C SER A 17 -12.75 -13.64 -8.53
N ASP A 18 -14.02 -13.81 -8.86
CA ASP A 18 -15.15 -12.98 -8.52
C ASP A 18 -15.12 -12.51 -7.05
N LEU A 19 -14.84 -11.22 -6.82
CA LEU A 19 -14.94 -10.56 -5.51
C LEU A 19 -16.38 -10.11 -5.19
N SER A 20 -17.41 -10.77 -5.76
CA SER A 20 -18.83 -10.47 -5.50
C SER A 20 -19.29 -10.67 -4.03
N GLY A 21 -18.38 -11.08 -3.14
CA GLY A 21 -18.59 -11.19 -1.70
C GLY A 21 -18.07 -10.00 -0.88
N GLU A 22 -17.79 -8.84 -1.46
CA GLU A 22 -17.43 -7.63 -0.71
C GLU A 22 -18.59 -7.24 0.23
N LYS A 23 -18.59 -7.80 1.46
CA LYS A 23 -19.14 -7.11 2.63
C LYS A 23 -18.62 -5.70 2.52
N LYS A 24 -19.48 -4.70 2.38
CA LYS A 24 -19.08 -3.29 2.29
C LYS A 24 -18.32 -2.96 3.57
N ILE A 25 -17.00 -3.14 3.55
CA ILE A 25 -16.13 -2.80 4.67
C ILE A 25 -16.32 -1.29 4.82
N LYS A 26 -16.90 -0.89 5.95
CA LYS A 26 -17.17 0.52 6.21
C LYS A 26 -15.85 1.24 6.20
N ARG A 27 -15.62 2.01 5.13
CA ARG A 27 -14.38 2.76 4.96
C ARG A 27 -14.22 3.72 6.14
N ASN A 28 -13.07 3.64 6.80
CA ASN A 28 -12.71 4.57 7.84
C ASN A 28 -11.97 5.75 7.18
N PRO A 29 -12.58 6.94 7.12
CA PRO A 29 -11.97 8.09 6.46
C PRO A 29 -10.64 8.50 7.14
N GLU A 30 -10.46 8.18 8.41
CA GLU A 30 -9.19 8.44 9.11
C GLU A 30 -8.08 7.50 8.65
N ILE A 31 -8.38 6.21 8.47
CA ILE A 31 -7.41 5.24 7.93
C ILE A 31 -6.99 5.65 6.52
N GLU A 32 -7.93 6.11 5.67
CA GLU A 32 -7.59 6.57 4.32
C GLU A 32 -6.64 7.76 4.32
N LYS A 33 -6.88 8.75 5.20
CA LYS A 33 -5.99 9.91 5.35
C LYS A 33 -4.60 9.50 5.84
N LEU A 34 -4.54 8.64 6.85
CA LEU A 34 -3.27 8.15 7.40
C LEU A 34 -2.48 7.35 6.35
N MET A 35 -3.16 6.49 5.57
CA MET A 35 -2.55 5.76 4.46
C MET A 35 -2.01 6.67 3.36
N PHE A 36 -2.72 7.76 3.04
CA PHE A 36 -2.25 8.76 2.08
C PHE A 36 -1.00 9.48 2.59
N LEU A 37 -0.99 9.89 3.85
CA LEU A 37 0.16 10.52 4.51
C LEU A 37 1.36 9.58 4.55
N PHE A 38 1.15 8.32 4.94
CA PHE A 38 2.17 7.28 4.96
C PHE A 38 2.84 7.11 3.59
N ASN A 39 2.04 6.99 2.52
CA ASN A 39 2.55 6.85 1.17
C ASN A 39 3.33 8.08 0.70
N SER A 40 2.84 9.28 1.01
CA SER A 40 3.51 10.55 0.67
C SER A 40 4.88 10.62 1.35
N LEU A 41 4.91 10.39 2.67
CA LEU A 41 6.14 10.41 3.46
C LEU A 41 7.12 9.32 3.02
N THR A 42 6.64 8.12 2.70
CA THR A 42 7.47 7.02 2.17
C THR A 42 8.13 7.41 0.85
N ASN A 43 7.38 8.07 -0.05
CA ASN A 43 7.92 8.54 -1.33
C ASN A 43 8.95 9.65 -1.16
N GLU A 44 8.78 10.53 -0.18
CA GLU A 44 9.78 11.52 0.18
C GLU A 44 11.03 10.90 0.81
N MET A 45 10.87 9.91 1.68
CA MET A 45 11.97 9.19 2.32
C MET A 45 12.81 8.39 1.33
N LYS A 46 12.23 7.89 0.23
CA LYS A 46 12.99 7.26 -0.86
C LYS A 46 14.02 8.22 -1.49
N LYS A 47 13.71 9.53 -1.51
CA LYS A 47 14.58 10.56 -2.08
C LYS A 47 15.52 11.17 -1.06
N ASN A 48 15.03 11.37 0.17
CA ASN A 48 15.78 11.95 1.27
C ASN A 48 15.43 11.24 2.58
N PRO A 49 16.15 10.16 2.93
CA PRO A 49 15.93 9.42 4.16
C PRO A 49 16.52 10.20 5.33
N THR A 50 15.67 10.65 6.26
CA THR A 50 16.09 11.30 7.50
C THR A 50 15.50 10.57 8.71
N LYS A 51 16.15 10.70 9.86
CA LYS A 51 15.70 10.10 11.12
C LYS A 51 14.33 10.65 11.54
N GLU A 52 14.14 11.96 11.42
CA GLU A 52 12.87 12.64 11.74
C GLU A 52 11.70 12.06 10.93
N ARG A 53 11.90 11.89 9.61
CA ARG A 53 10.86 11.30 8.73
C ARG A 53 10.60 9.83 9.07
N LEU A 54 11.61 9.07 9.48
CA LEU A 54 11.42 7.71 9.94
C LEU A 54 10.57 7.64 11.22
N GLU A 55 10.78 8.57 12.15
CA GLU A 55 9.99 8.69 13.38
C GLU A 55 8.54 9.08 13.08
N GLU A 56 8.31 10.02 12.16
CA GLU A 56 6.97 10.36 11.68
C GLU A 56 6.27 9.16 11.03
N LEU A 57 6.99 8.38 10.20
CA LEU A 57 6.45 7.21 9.53
C LEU A 57 6.01 6.13 10.52
N LYS A 58 6.81 5.91 11.58
CA LYS A 58 6.44 5.02 12.70
C LYS A 58 5.20 5.50 13.43
N SER A 59 5.10 6.81 13.71
CA SER A 59 3.92 7.37 14.37
C SER A 59 2.65 7.19 13.53
N ILE A 60 2.75 7.35 12.21
CA ILE A 60 1.61 7.14 11.30
C ILE A 60 1.22 5.66 11.28
N ASP A 61 2.19 4.74 11.22
CA ASP A 61 1.94 3.29 11.27
C ASP A 61 1.22 2.87 12.55
N GLU A 62 1.66 3.36 13.72
CA GLU A 62 1.01 3.12 15.01
C GLU A 62 -0.44 3.64 15.04
N LYS A 63 -0.70 4.82 14.44
CA LYS A 63 -2.06 5.38 14.33
C LYS A 63 -2.95 4.52 13.44
N ILE A 64 -2.43 4.06 12.30
CA ILE A 64 -3.17 3.14 11.41
C ILE A 64 -3.51 1.85 12.16
N HIS A 65 -2.53 1.27 12.84
CA HIS A 65 -2.71 0.06 13.63
C HIS A 65 -3.77 0.26 14.73
N SER A 66 -3.72 1.38 15.44
CA SER A 66 -4.74 1.75 16.43
C SER A 66 -6.13 1.89 15.80
N CYS A 67 -6.26 2.57 14.66
CA CYS A 67 -7.56 2.71 13.98
C CYS A 67 -8.14 1.36 13.54
N ILE A 68 -7.30 0.42 13.09
CA ILE A 68 -7.73 -0.92 12.68
C ILE A 68 -8.16 -1.74 13.90
N THR A 69 -7.39 -1.71 14.98
CA THR A 69 -7.65 -2.50 16.20
C THR A 69 -8.81 -1.96 17.04
N THR A 70 -9.11 -0.66 16.94
CA THR A 70 -10.17 0.00 17.72
C THR A 70 -11.51 0.05 16.96
N GLN A 71 -11.54 -0.30 15.67
CA GLN A 71 -12.80 -0.33 14.92
C GLN A 71 -13.60 -1.61 15.24
N PRO A 72 -14.83 -1.50 15.78
CA PRO A 72 -15.73 -2.64 15.86
C PRO A 72 -16.21 -3.03 14.45
N PHE A 73 -16.13 -4.33 14.14
CA PHE A 73 -16.60 -4.94 12.88
C PHE A 73 -18.11 -5.14 12.85
#